data_AF-A0A517MJU4-F1
#
_entry.id   AF-A0A517MJU4-F1
#
_cell.length_a   1.000
_cell.length_b   1.000
_cell.length_c   1.000
_cell.angle_alpha   90.00
_cell.angle_beta   90.00
_cell.angle_gamma   90.00
#
_symmetry.space_group_name_H-M   'P 1'
#
loop_
_entity.id
_entity.type
_entity.pdbx_description
1 polymer ?
#
loop_
_entity_poly.entity_id
_entity_poly.type
_entity_poly.pdbx_seq_one_letter_code
_entity_poly.pdbx_strand_id
1 'polypeptide(L)'
;MSEDSNPENPSPEPTPDGSHLRARIPDHIAGGTFSSGAIVMTGPSEFVIDFLQTIGRPHRVACRVVLPHPVLPQFITALKTNIELYEKRFGPAPKPLTPPNDGRRPTPQEIYDDLKLPDEVLSGSYSNGVMIGHGANEFSLDFLTSFFPQSAVSARIYLAAGQVPRFLDSLENAAKQLQQRQQQQNIDPSPPFLPSQDDDSSPEDPTDTDNPPQDPPPEDPPAGSGGSGGIWV
;
A
#
# COMPACT_ATOMS: atom_id res chain seq x y z
N MET A 1 77.94 5.74 1.90
CA MET A 1 76.81 6.70 1.95
C MET A 1 75.57 5.87 2.14
N SER A 2 74.60 6.35 2.93
CA SER A 2 73.50 5.53 3.43
C SER A 2 72.46 5.19 2.36
N GLU A 3 71.92 3.98 2.43
CA GLU A 3 70.73 3.56 1.70
C GLU A 3 69.51 3.81 2.60
N ASP A 4 68.86 4.97 2.46
CA ASP A 4 67.63 5.29 3.20
C ASP A 4 66.42 4.65 2.51
N SER A 5 66.10 3.43 2.95
CA SER A 5 64.91 2.67 2.53
C SER A 5 63.62 3.37 2.98
N ASN A 6 62.92 4.01 2.05
CA ASN A 6 61.61 4.60 2.30
C ASN A 6 60.58 3.49 2.67
N PRO A 7 59.97 3.50 3.86
CA PRO A 7 58.94 2.54 4.21
C PRO A 7 57.64 2.86 3.46
N GLU A 8 57.24 1.97 2.56
CA GLU A 8 56.04 2.16 1.75
C GLU A 8 54.79 2.06 2.64
N ASN A 9 54.16 3.21 2.88
CA ASN A 9 52.98 3.31 3.73
C ASN A 9 51.80 2.59 3.05
N PRO A 10 51.25 1.51 3.63
CA PRO A 10 50.12 0.80 3.02
C PRO A 10 48.92 1.74 2.94
N SER A 11 48.48 2.02 1.72
CA SER A 11 47.26 2.79 1.51
C SER A 11 46.09 2.03 2.12
N PRO A 12 45.20 2.69 2.89
CA PRO A 12 44.07 2.01 3.52
C PRO A 12 43.18 1.41 2.44
N GLU A 13 42.90 0.11 2.56
CA GLU A 13 41.94 -0.58 1.70
C GLU A 13 40.57 0.12 1.80
N PRO A 14 39.83 0.29 0.69
CA PRO A 14 38.49 0.82 0.75
C PRO A 14 37.59 -0.20 1.46
N THR A 15 37.23 0.08 2.71
CA THR A 15 36.33 -0.81 3.45
C THR A 15 34.97 -0.87 2.74
N PRO A 16 34.34 -2.05 2.62
CA PRO A 16 33.04 -2.20 1.95
C PRO A 16 31.87 -1.74 2.85
N ASP A 17 32.09 -0.69 3.64
CA ASP A 17 31.13 -0.14 4.59
C ASP A 17 30.09 0.72 3.88
N GLY A 18 28.83 0.31 3.97
CA GLY A 18 27.73 1.00 3.30
C GLY A 18 27.58 0.57 1.85
N SER A 19 27.04 -0.64 1.65
CA SER A 19 26.25 -0.96 0.46
C SER A 19 24.98 -0.10 0.45
N HIS A 20 25.15 1.19 0.12
CA HIS A 20 24.06 2.09 -0.20
C HIS A 20 23.28 1.47 -1.37
N LEU A 21 22.17 0.77 -1.08
CA LEU A 21 21.21 0.30 -2.08
C LEU A 21 20.54 1.54 -2.70
N ARG A 22 21.28 2.16 -3.62
CA ARG A 22 20.89 3.38 -4.33
C ARG A 22 19.88 2.99 -5.40
N ALA A 23 18.65 2.79 -4.94
CA ALA A 23 17.53 2.36 -5.77
C ALA A 23 17.45 3.23 -7.03
N ARG A 24 17.30 2.60 -8.19
CA ARG A 24 17.24 3.33 -9.46
C ARG A 24 15.96 4.16 -9.49
N ILE A 25 16.11 5.46 -9.72
CA ILE A 25 14.98 6.36 -9.95
C ILE A 25 14.61 6.25 -11.45
N PRO A 26 13.40 5.83 -11.81
CA PRO A 26 12.92 5.92 -13.20
C PRO A 26 12.72 7.38 -13.62
N ASP A 27 12.99 7.72 -14.88
CA ASP A 27 12.97 9.11 -15.36
C ASP A 27 11.60 9.79 -15.17
N HIS A 28 10.50 9.03 -15.31
CA HIS A 28 9.13 9.51 -15.07
C HIS A 28 8.79 9.72 -13.59
N ILE A 29 9.55 9.14 -12.66
CA ILE A 29 9.43 9.34 -11.20
C ILE A 29 10.40 10.44 -10.72
N ALA A 30 11.43 10.79 -11.51
CA ALA A 30 12.54 11.62 -11.05
C ALA A 30 12.13 13.01 -10.55
N GLY A 31 11.14 13.64 -11.20
CA GLY A 31 10.56 14.92 -10.79
C GLY A 31 9.64 14.85 -9.56
N GLY A 32 9.12 13.66 -9.24
CA GLY A 32 8.22 13.42 -8.12
C GLY A 32 6.84 14.09 -8.22
N THR A 33 6.05 13.89 -7.16
CA THR A 33 4.71 14.45 -7.01
C THR A 33 4.64 15.28 -5.73
N PHE A 34 4.26 16.55 -5.83
CA PHE A 34 3.99 17.39 -4.66
C PHE A 34 2.64 17.03 -4.02
N SER A 35 2.59 17.02 -2.68
CA SER A 35 1.40 16.68 -1.90
C SER A 35 1.11 17.71 -0.81
N SER A 36 -0.17 18.07 -0.67
CA SER A 36 -0.69 18.95 0.38
C SER A 36 -1.23 18.20 1.62
N GLY A 37 -1.13 16.87 1.64
CA GLY A 37 -1.61 15.99 2.71
C GLY A 37 -1.92 14.59 2.19
N ALA A 38 -2.18 13.62 3.07
CA ALA A 38 -2.49 12.24 2.67
C ALA A 38 -3.64 11.63 3.48
N ILE A 39 -4.35 10.68 2.86
CA ILE A 39 -5.31 9.77 3.50
C ILE A 39 -4.62 8.42 3.66
N VAL A 40 -4.80 7.76 4.82
CA VAL A 40 -4.30 6.41 5.06
C VAL A 40 -5.49 5.48 5.33
N MET A 41 -5.56 4.36 4.62
CA MET A 41 -6.62 3.37 4.74
C MET A 41 -6.06 1.98 5.06
N THR A 42 -6.72 1.25 5.96
CA THR A 42 -6.34 -0.09 6.39
C THR A 42 -7.07 -1.16 5.58
N GLY A 43 -6.46 -1.62 4.48
CA GLY A 43 -6.96 -2.74 3.67
C GLY A 43 -6.88 -4.10 4.38
N PRO A 44 -7.29 -5.20 3.72
CA PRO A 44 -7.23 -6.54 4.29
C PRO A 44 -5.77 -7.03 4.47
N SER A 45 -4.90 -6.74 3.51
CA SER A 45 -3.51 -7.21 3.39
C SER A 45 -2.47 -6.07 3.33
N GLU A 46 -2.86 -4.92 2.79
CA GLU A 46 -2.02 -3.72 2.64
C GLU A 46 -2.65 -2.50 3.33
N PHE A 47 -1.85 -1.44 3.46
CA PHE A 47 -2.31 -0.07 3.66
C PHE A 47 -2.31 0.65 2.32
N VAL A 48 -3.33 1.47 2.08
CA VAL A 48 -3.39 2.38 0.92
C VAL A 48 -3.15 3.80 1.43
N ILE A 49 -2.21 4.51 0.79
CA ILE A 49 -1.82 5.88 1.13
C ILE A 49 -2.08 6.76 -0.09
N ASP A 50 -3.15 7.56 -0.03
CA ASP A 50 -3.55 8.47 -1.08
C ASP A 50 -3.02 9.87 -0.78
N PHE A 51 -1.96 10.26 -1.48
CA PHE A 51 -1.37 11.59 -1.42
C PHE A 51 -2.21 12.56 -2.26
N LEU A 52 -2.69 13.62 -1.61
CA LEU A 52 -3.63 14.58 -2.17
C LEU A 52 -2.91 15.81 -2.75
N GLN A 53 -3.51 16.38 -3.79
CA GLN A 53 -3.28 17.75 -4.22
C GLN A 53 -4.60 18.53 -4.08
N THR A 54 -4.65 19.41 -3.08
CA THR A 54 -5.79 20.28 -2.76
C THR A 54 -5.52 21.76 -3.06
N ILE A 55 -4.41 22.07 -3.74
CA ILE A 55 -4.08 23.43 -4.18
C ILE A 55 -4.71 23.65 -5.55
N GLY A 56 -5.78 24.45 -5.59
CA GLY A 56 -6.64 24.63 -6.77
C GLY A 56 -7.74 23.56 -6.87
N ARG A 57 -8.78 23.85 -7.64
CA ARG A 57 -9.85 22.88 -7.97
C ARG A 57 -9.65 22.33 -9.40
N PRO A 58 -10.01 21.07 -9.69
CA PRO A 58 -10.52 20.08 -8.75
C PRO A 58 -9.42 19.60 -7.78
N HIS A 59 -9.81 19.30 -6.54
CA HIS A 59 -8.93 18.53 -5.65
C HIS A 59 -8.75 17.13 -6.25
N ARG A 60 -7.57 16.52 -6.09
CA ARG A 60 -7.32 15.17 -6.62
C ARG A 60 -6.43 14.33 -5.73
N VAL A 61 -6.57 13.01 -5.86
CA VAL A 61 -5.47 12.09 -5.52
C VAL A 61 -4.38 12.31 -6.57
N ALA A 62 -3.18 12.64 -6.13
CA ALA A 62 -2.02 12.95 -6.98
C ALA A 62 -1.04 11.77 -7.06
N CYS A 63 -1.02 10.90 -6.05
CA CYS A 63 -0.38 9.59 -6.10
C CYS A 63 -1.04 8.65 -5.08
N ARG A 64 -1.22 7.39 -5.44
CA ARG A 64 -1.62 6.31 -4.54
C ARG A 64 -0.44 5.38 -4.32
N VAL A 65 -0.08 5.11 -3.07
CA VAL A 65 0.96 4.15 -2.70
C VAL A 65 0.34 3.00 -1.90
N VAL A 66 0.69 1.76 -2.25
CA VAL A 66 0.23 0.54 -1.60
C VAL A 66 1.38 -0.07 -0.81
N LEU A 67 1.19 -0.25 0.50
CA LEU A 67 2.24 -0.62 1.46
C LEU A 67 1.86 -1.88 2.25
N PRO A 68 2.64 -2.97 2.23
CA PRO A 68 2.36 -4.16 3.04
C PRO A 68 2.31 -3.85 4.54
N HIS A 69 1.43 -4.54 5.28
CA HIS A 69 1.28 -4.31 6.73
C HIS A 69 2.59 -4.35 7.55
N PRO A 70 3.56 -5.25 7.30
CA PRO A 70 4.82 -5.29 8.05
C PRO A 70 5.72 -4.06 7.86
N VAL A 71 5.53 -3.26 6.81
CA VAL A 71 6.37 -2.10 6.47
C VAL A 71 5.95 -0.85 7.26
N LEU A 72 4.65 -0.71 7.57
CA LEU A 72 4.12 0.50 8.21
C LEU A 72 4.77 0.84 9.57
N PRO A 73 5.02 -0.10 10.50
CA PRO A 73 5.68 0.22 11.78
C PRO A 73 7.11 0.75 11.61
N GLN A 74 7.83 0.27 10.59
CA GLN A 74 9.18 0.75 10.26
C GLN A 74 9.11 2.17 9.68
N PHE A 75 8.15 2.43 8.79
CA PHE A 75 7.89 3.76 8.24
C PHE A 75 7.54 4.79 9.34
N ILE A 76 6.60 4.45 10.24
CA ILE A 76 6.23 5.30 11.39
C ILE A 76 7.46 5.65 12.23
N THR A 77 8.32 4.67 12.50
CA THR A 77 9.55 4.86 13.30
C THR A 77 10.55 5.77 12.57
N ALA A 78 10.84 5.49 11.29
CA ALA A 78 11.75 6.29 10.49
C ALA A 78 11.26 7.74 10.29
N LEU A 79 9.94 7.94 10.17
CA LEU A 79 9.32 9.26 10.02
C LEU A 79 9.43 10.07 11.31
N LYS A 80 9.20 9.45 12.49
CA LYS A 80 9.43 10.08 13.80
C LYS A 80 10.87 10.59 13.95
N THR A 81 11.85 9.73 13.68
CA THR A 81 13.27 10.11 13.77
C THR A 81 13.60 11.23 12.79
N ASN A 82 13.00 11.26 11.59
CA ASN A 82 13.19 12.36 10.64
C ASN A 82 12.51 13.67 11.09
N ILE A 83 11.33 13.62 11.73
CA ILE A 83 10.71 14.82 12.34
C ILE A 83 11.60 15.36 13.45
N GLU A 84 12.11 14.52 14.35
CA GLU A 84 13.05 14.95 15.39
C GLU A 84 14.32 15.60 14.82
N LEU A 85 14.90 15.04 13.75
CA LEU A 85 16.09 15.58 13.09
C LEU A 85 15.79 16.91 12.38
N TYR A 86 14.63 17.03 11.75
CA TYR A 86 14.13 18.28 11.18
C TYR A 86 13.98 19.34 12.28
N GLU A 87 13.32 19.03 13.41
CA GLU A 87 13.06 20.00 14.47
C GLU A 87 14.35 20.45 15.17
N LYS A 88 15.32 19.55 15.36
CA LYS A 88 16.67 19.87 15.86
C LYS A 88 17.46 20.78 14.92
N ARG A 89 17.10 20.85 13.63
CA ARG A 89 17.83 21.60 12.58
C ARG A 89 17.14 22.90 12.13
N PHE A 90 15.81 22.92 12.10
CA PHE A 90 14.99 24.00 11.55
C PHE A 90 13.98 24.59 12.53
N GLY A 91 13.80 23.99 13.71
CA GLY A 91 12.74 24.33 14.66
C GLY A 91 11.43 23.59 14.37
N PRO A 92 10.37 23.83 15.18
CA PRO A 92 9.11 23.10 15.08
C PRO A 92 8.42 23.31 13.74
N ALA A 93 7.81 22.25 13.19
CA ALA A 93 7.17 22.30 11.88
C ALA A 93 6.05 23.36 11.81
N PRO A 94 5.94 24.16 10.72
CA PRO A 94 4.90 25.18 10.59
C PRO A 94 3.49 24.58 10.66
N LYS A 95 2.66 25.03 11.61
CA LYS A 95 1.27 24.53 11.73
C LYS A 95 0.46 24.89 10.48
N PRO A 96 -0.16 23.93 9.77
CA PRO A 96 -0.97 24.23 8.60
C PRO A 96 -2.14 25.14 8.93
N LEU A 97 -2.40 26.13 8.06
CA LEU A 97 -3.61 26.95 8.09
C LEU A 97 -4.82 26.09 7.70
N THR A 98 -5.29 25.31 8.66
CA THR A 98 -6.54 24.54 8.54
C THR A 98 -7.70 25.52 8.76
N PRO A 99 -8.69 25.59 7.86
CA PRO A 99 -9.88 26.40 8.12
C PRO A 99 -10.59 25.92 9.40
N PRO A 100 -11.27 26.81 10.14
CA PRO A 100 -12.12 26.39 11.26
C PRO A 100 -13.11 25.35 10.76
N ASN A 101 -13.08 24.16 11.36
CA ASN A 101 -13.91 23.04 10.97
C ASN A 101 -14.97 22.83 12.05
N ASP A 102 -16.25 22.90 11.68
CA ASP A 102 -17.42 23.03 12.57
C ASP A 102 -17.75 21.74 13.37
N GLY A 103 -16.77 21.22 14.11
CA GLY A 103 -16.87 20.01 14.95
C GLY A 103 -16.91 18.70 14.17
N ARG A 104 -17.62 18.63 13.04
CA ARG A 104 -17.72 17.42 12.19
C ARG A 104 -16.41 17.15 11.47
N ARG A 105 -15.70 16.11 11.87
CA ARG A 105 -14.65 15.51 11.02
C ARG A 105 -15.35 14.76 9.88
N PRO A 106 -15.08 15.05 8.60
CA PRO A 106 -15.64 14.26 7.51
C PRO A 106 -15.07 12.84 7.54
N THR A 107 -15.90 11.89 7.13
CA THR A 107 -15.54 10.49 6.92
C THR A 107 -14.62 10.34 5.69
N PRO A 108 -13.85 9.23 5.58
CA PRO A 108 -13.03 8.99 4.39
C PRO A 108 -13.85 9.01 3.09
N GLN A 109 -15.09 8.52 3.10
CA GLN A 109 -15.98 8.52 1.93
C GLN A 109 -16.37 9.94 1.51
N GLU A 110 -16.84 10.77 2.43
CA GLU A 110 -17.18 12.18 2.15
C GLU A 110 -15.97 12.98 1.60
N ILE A 111 -14.73 12.57 1.94
CA ILE A 111 -13.52 13.17 1.37
C ILE A 111 -13.27 12.68 -0.06
N TYR A 112 -13.54 11.39 -0.37
CA TYR A 112 -13.37 10.86 -1.73
C TYR A 112 -14.42 11.36 -2.72
N ASP A 113 -15.66 11.61 -2.28
CA ASP A 113 -16.71 12.19 -3.13
C ASP A 113 -16.32 13.60 -3.67
N ASP A 114 -15.47 14.34 -2.93
CA ASP A 114 -14.96 15.68 -3.27
C ASP A 114 -13.59 15.64 -3.99
N LEU A 115 -13.04 14.45 -4.28
CA LEU A 115 -11.75 14.21 -4.91
C LEU A 115 -11.87 13.57 -6.31
N LYS A 116 -11.22 14.16 -7.31
CA LYS A 116 -10.96 13.43 -8.56
C LYS A 116 -9.89 12.36 -8.33
N LEU A 117 -10.17 11.12 -8.71
CA LEU A 117 -9.17 10.06 -8.86
C LEU A 117 -8.87 9.89 -10.36
N PRO A 118 -7.69 10.32 -10.85
CA PRO A 118 -7.24 9.99 -12.20
C PRO A 118 -7.02 8.48 -12.39
N ASP A 119 -7.33 7.97 -13.59
CA ASP A 119 -7.21 6.56 -13.95
C ASP A 119 -5.79 6.00 -13.68
N GLU A 120 -4.77 6.83 -13.94
CA GLU A 120 -3.34 6.54 -13.73
C GLU A 120 -2.95 6.25 -12.26
N VAL A 121 -3.76 6.69 -11.28
CA VAL A 121 -3.52 6.43 -9.85
C VAL A 121 -4.52 5.45 -9.23
N LEU A 122 -5.49 4.90 -9.98
CA LEU A 122 -6.48 3.97 -9.42
C LEU A 122 -5.85 2.72 -8.80
N SER A 123 -4.93 2.08 -9.52
CA SER A 123 -4.16 0.93 -9.02
C SER A 123 -3.07 1.33 -8.02
N GLY A 124 -2.47 2.50 -8.22
CA GLY A 124 -1.36 2.99 -7.41
C GLY A 124 -0.02 2.26 -7.62
N SER A 125 1.01 2.73 -6.90
CA SER A 125 2.35 2.13 -6.89
C SER A 125 2.55 1.28 -5.63
N TYR A 126 2.85 0.00 -5.80
CA TYR A 126 3.30 -0.85 -4.70
C TYR A 126 4.67 -0.42 -4.18
N SER A 127 4.92 -0.57 -2.88
CA SER A 127 6.20 -0.26 -2.25
C SER A 127 6.44 -1.13 -1.01
N ASN A 128 7.64 -1.72 -0.89
CA ASN A 128 8.05 -2.54 0.25
C ASN A 128 9.10 -1.86 1.18
N GLY A 129 9.46 -0.61 0.91
CA GLY A 129 10.29 0.22 1.78
C GLY A 129 10.12 1.71 1.49
N VAL A 130 10.71 2.57 2.31
CA VAL A 130 10.67 4.02 2.09
C VAL A 130 11.94 4.69 2.62
N MET A 131 12.55 5.54 1.82
CA MET A 131 13.65 6.42 2.19
C MET A 131 13.11 7.82 2.44
N ILE A 132 13.50 8.43 3.56
CA ILE A 132 12.99 9.72 4.01
C ILE A 132 14.14 10.72 4.02
N GLY A 133 13.93 11.87 3.40
CA GLY A 133 14.78 13.05 3.49
C GLY A 133 13.94 14.29 3.83
N HIS A 134 14.59 15.36 4.30
CA HIS A 134 13.89 16.59 4.67
C HIS A 134 14.74 17.84 4.39
N GLY A 135 14.11 18.83 3.75
CA GLY A 135 14.60 20.21 3.65
C GLY A 135 13.96 21.09 4.73
N ALA A 136 14.09 22.41 4.60
CA ALA A 136 13.46 23.34 5.55
C ALA A 136 11.92 23.43 5.41
N ASN A 137 11.40 23.23 4.19
CA ASN A 137 9.99 23.45 3.84
C ASN A 137 9.20 22.16 3.54
N GLU A 138 9.89 21.04 3.26
CA GLU A 138 9.28 19.82 2.75
C GLU A 138 10.07 18.55 3.13
N PHE A 139 9.39 17.41 3.14
CA PHE A 139 9.96 16.09 3.29
C PHE A 139 9.85 15.34 1.95
N SER A 140 10.94 14.72 1.52
CA SER A 140 10.99 13.81 0.37
C SER A 140 10.79 12.38 0.85
N LEU A 141 9.74 11.72 0.36
CA LEU A 141 9.41 10.32 0.62
C LEU A 141 9.63 9.53 -0.67
N ASP A 142 10.78 8.85 -0.75
CA ASP A 142 11.13 7.96 -1.86
C ASP A 142 10.66 6.54 -1.50
N PHE A 143 9.52 6.14 -2.05
CA PHE A 143 8.94 4.81 -1.91
C PHE A 143 9.65 3.81 -2.81
N LEU A 144 10.03 2.66 -2.25
CA LEU A 144 10.98 1.72 -2.84
C LEU A 144 10.32 0.38 -3.17
N THR A 145 10.64 -0.15 -4.35
CA THR A 145 10.44 -1.54 -4.73
C THR A 145 11.78 -2.27 -4.73
N SER A 146 12.13 -2.86 -3.59
CA SER A 146 13.30 -3.73 -3.45
C SER A 146 12.99 -5.12 -3.98
N PHE A 147 13.25 -5.30 -5.28
CA PHE A 147 13.14 -6.56 -6.02
C PHE A 147 14.48 -6.93 -6.67
N PHE A 148 14.68 -8.21 -6.98
CA PHE A 148 15.81 -8.67 -7.78
C PHE A 148 15.58 -8.31 -9.28
N PRO A 149 16.61 -7.89 -10.05
CA PRO A 149 18.02 -7.76 -9.68
C PRO A 149 18.41 -6.39 -9.08
N GLN A 150 17.54 -5.38 -9.15
CA GLN A 150 17.85 -4.03 -8.70
C GLN A 150 16.61 -3.34 -8.12
N SER A 151 16.74 -2.79 -6.92
CA SER A 151 15.70 -1.95 -6.30
C SER A 151 15.42 -0.68 -7.12
N ALA A 152 14.16 -0.27 -7.21
CA ALA A 152 13.75 0.97 -7.87
C ALA A 152 12.95 1.88 -6.93
N VAL A 153 12.82 3.16 -7.29
CA VAL A 153 11.86 4.09 -6.66
C VAL A 153 10.53 3.99 -7.42
N SER A 154 9.48 3.52 -6.76
CA SER A 154 8.14 3.35 -7.37
C SER A 154 7.26 4.60 -7.24
N ALA A 155 7.49 5.43 -6.23
CA ALA A 155 6.92 6.77 -6.13
C ALA A 155 7.87 7.70 -5.36
N ARG A 156 7.91 8.98 -5.76
CA ARG A 156 8.63 10.04 -5.05
C ARG A 156 7.65 11.14 -4.69
N ILE A 157 7.44 11.36 -3.39
CA ILE A 157 6.48 12.36 -2.90
C ILE A 157 7.20 13.48 -2.17
N TYR A 158 6.86 14.72 -2.49
CA TYR A 158 7.26 15.91 -1.75
C TYR A 158 6.09 16.39 -0.90
N LEU A 159 6.18 16.21 0.42
CA LEU A 159 5.13 16.58 1.37
C LEU A 159 5.55 17.83 2.16
N ALA A 160 4.74 18.88 2.15
CA ALA A 160 5.02 20.11 2.91
C ALA A 160 5.24 19.81 4.41
N ALA A 161 6.33 20.33 5.00
CA ALA A 161 6.81 19.92 6.33
C ALA A 161 5.73 20.07 7.43
N GLY A 162 4.90 21.11 7.36
CA GLY A 162 3.78 21.32 8.28
C GLY A 162 2.71 20.22 8.29
N GLN A 163 2.55 19.47 7.19
CA GLN A 163 1.58 18.37 7.10
C GLN A 163 2.13 17.05 7.64
N VAL A 164 3.46 16.94 7.81
CA VAL A 164 4.14 15.70 8.18
C VAL A 164 3.71 15.16 9.57
N PRO A 165 3.51 15.98 10.62
CA PRO A 165 2.98 15.49 11.90
C PRO A 165 1.57 14.88 11.77
N ARG A 166 0.66 15.55 11.03
CA ARG A 166 -0.70 15.04 10.79
C ARG A 166 -0.70 13.76 9.94
N PHE A 167 0.27 13.62 9.03
CA PHE A 167 0.47 12.39 8.28
C PHE A 167 0.96 11.26 9.19
N LEU A 168 1.93 11.52 10.07
CA LEU A 168 2.37 10.56 11.09
C LEU A 168 1.21 10.10 11.99
N ASP A 169 0.38 11.02 12.50
CA ASP A 169 -0.82 10.67 13.28
C ASP A 169 -1.75 9.72 12.52
N SER A 170 -1.90 9.95 11.21
CA SER A 170 -2.75 9.15 10.33
C SER A 170 -2.19 7.74 10.11
N LEU A 171 -0.87 7.61 9.92
CA LEU A 171 -0.17 6.32 9.84
C LEU A 171 -0.30 5.55 11.16
N GLU A 172 -0.10 6.21 12.32
CA GLU A 172 -0.27 5.58 13.63
C GLU A 172 -1.70 5.05 13.85
N ASN A 173 -2.72 5.82 13.47
CA ASN A 173 -4.11 5.43 13.69
C ASN A 173 -4.51 4.26 12.80
N ALA A 174 -3.99 4.18 11.57
CA ALA A 174 -4.13 3.00 10.72
C ALA A 174 -3.43 1.76 11.31
N ALA A 175 -2.22 1.91 11.87
CA ALA A 175 -1.53 0.82 12.56
C ALA A 175 -2.31 0.30 13.79
N LYS A 176 -2.89 1.20 14.60
CA LYS A 176 -3.76 0.85 15.74
C LYS A 176 -5.03 0.13 15.29
N GLN A 177 -5.66 0.58 14.20
CA GLN A 177 -6.85 -0.05 13.61
C GLN A 177 -6.55 -1.49 13.15
N LEU A 178 -5.40 -1.73 12.53
CA LEU A 178 -4.97 -3.07 12.14
C LEU A 178 -4.80 -4.00 13.35
N GLN A 179 -4.12 -3.52 14.40
CA GLN A 179 -3.90 -4.29 15.64
C GLN A 179 -5.22 -4.68 16.31
N GLN A 180 -6.20 -3.77 16.36
CA GLN A 180 -7.53 -4.05 16.88
C GLN A 180 -8.25 -5.13 16.06
N ARG A 181 -8.20 -5.06 14.72
CA ARG A 181 -8.78 -6.07 13.83
C ARG A 181 -8.15 -7.46 14.03
N GLN A 182 -6.82 -7.52 14.15
CA GLN A 182 -6.09 -8.76 14.40
C GLN A 182 -6.43 -9.38 15.76
N GLN A 183 -6.55 -8.57 16.81
CA GLN A 183 -7.00 -9.04 18.12
C GLN A 183 -8.42 -9.61 18.08
N GLN A 184 -9.33 -8.95 17.35
CA GLN A 184 -10.72 -9.37 17.26
C GLN A 184 -10.89 -10.66 16.43
N GLN A 185 -10.10 -10.85 15.37
CA GLN A 185 -10.07 -12.10 14.59
C GLN A 185 -9.47 -13.29 15.38
N ASN A 186 -8.59 -13.04 16.34
CA ASN A 186 -8.03 -14.09 17.21
C ASN A 186 -8.98 -14.57 18.33
N ILE A 187 -10.14 -13.92 18.51
CA ILE A 187 -11.10 -14.21 19.60
C ILE A 187 -12.26 -15.10 19.13
N ASP A 188 -12.60 -15.06 17.83
CA ASP A 188 -13.69 -15.85 17.25
C ASP A 188 -13.19 -16.72 16.08
N PRO A 189 -12.63 -17.91 16.37
CA PRO A 189 -12.30 -18.91 15.37
C PRO A 189 -13.57 -19.67 14.94
N SER A 190 -14.55 -18.93 14.40
CA SER A 190 -15.73 -19.50 13.74
C SER A 190 -15.29 -20.57 12.74
N PRO A 191 -15.64 -21.86 12.94
CA PRO A 191 -15.22 -22.92 12.03
C PRO A 191 -15.81 -22.67 10.63
N PRO A 192 -15.13 -23.09 9.55
CA PRO A 192 -15.79 -23.17 8.27
C PRO A 192 -16.99 -24.11 8.41
N PHE A 193 -18.20 -23.59 8.15
CA PHE A 193 -19.39 -24.43 8.03
C PHE A 193 -19.17 -25.40 6.88
N LEU A 194 -18.77 -26.63 7.22
CA LEU A 194 -18.94 -27.77 6.31
C LEU A 194 -20.46 -27.86 6.06
N PRO A 195 -20.92 -27.74 4.80
CA PRO A 195 -22.30 -28.09 4.51
C PRO A 195 -22.47 -29.57 4.88
N SER A 196 -23.49 -29.87 5.67
CA SER A 196 -23.87 -31.26 5.93
C SER A 196 -24.04 -31.96 4.58
N GLN A 197 -23.32 -33.06 4.37
CA GLN A 197 -23.68 -33.97 3.29
C GLN A 197 -24.96 -34.66 3.75
N ASP A 198 -26.09 -34.31 3.16
CA ASP A 198 -27.36 -34.98 3.39
C ASP A 198 -27.22 -36.43 2.87
N ASP A 199 -27.13 -37.36 3.82
CA ASP A 199 -26.89 -38.78 3.59
C ASP A 199 -28.21 -39.46 3.16
N ASP A 200 -28.64 -39.21 1.92
CA ASP A 200 -29.80 -39.87 1.33
C ASP A 200 -29.45 -41.32 0.94
N SER A 201 -29.34 -42.16 1.96
CA SER A 201 -29.19 -43.61 1.87
C SER A 201 -30.51 -44.32 2.13
N SER A 202 -31.57 -43.90 1.41
CA SER A 202 -32.89 -44.54 1.41
C SER A 202 -32.84 -45.95 0.75
N PRO A 203 -33.21 -47.04 1.45
CA PRO A 203 -33.16 -48.40 0.89
C PRO A 203 -34.38 -48.74 0.02
N GLU A 204 -34.19 -49.63 -0.96
CA GLU A 204 -35.24 -50.14 -1.86
C GLU A 204 -36.23 -51.10 -1.15
N ASP A 205 -37.50 -51.05 -1.56
CA ASP A 205 -38.48 -52.14 -1.38
C ASP A 205 -39.36 -52.21 -2.66
N PRO A 206 -39.70 -53.39 -3.22
CA PRO A 206 -40.21 -53.51 -4.60
C PRO A 206 -41.73 -53.72 -4.70
N THR A 207 -42.26 -53.56 -5.91
CA THR A 207 -43.67 -53.77 -6.35
C THR A 207 -44.66 -52.69 -5.85
N ASP A 208 -45.77 -52.39 -6.54
CA ASP A 208 -46.45 -53.13 -7.61
C ASP A 208 -47.01 -52.24 -8.75
N THR A 209 -47.60 -52.86 -9.78
CA THR A 209 -48.05 -52.32 -11.08
C THR A 209 -49.02 -51.12 -11.08
N ASP A 210 -48.91 -50.22 -12.07
CA ASP A 210 -49.81 -50.16 -13.26
C ASP A 210 -49.97 -48.74 -13.88
N ASN A 211 -49.35 -48.51 -15.05
CA ASN A 211 -49.88 -47.63 -16.13
C ASN A 211 -49.09 -47.84 -17.45
N PRO A 212 -49.70 -47.65 -18.64
CA PRO A 212 -49.12 -48.01 -19.95
C PRO A 212 -48.30 -46.88 -20.62
N PRO A 213 -47.54 -47.17 -21.71
CA PRO A 213 -46.41 -46.34 -22.14
C PRO A 213 -46.74 -45.25 -23.19
N GLN A 214 -45.85 -44.25 -23.25
CA GLN A 214 -45.60 -43.44 -24.45
C GLN A 214 -44.08 -43.30 -24.67
N ASP A 215 -43.65 -43.36 -25.93
CA ASP A 215 -42.26 -43.47 -26.39
C ASP A 215 -42.17 -42.80 -27.81
N PRO A 216 -41.00 -42.55 -28.43
CA PRO A 216 -40.45 -41.19 -28.66
C PRO A 216 -40.25 -40.94 -30.18
N PRO A 217 -39.10 -40.46 -30.71
CA PRO A 217 -38.22 -39.29 -30.44
C PRO A 217 -38.49 -38.20 -31.54
N PRO A 218 -37.53 -37.41 -32.12
CA PRO A 218 -36.20 -36.89 -31.74
C PRO A 218 -36.23 -35.31 -31.70
N GLU A 219 -35.22 -34.45 -31.95
CA GLU A 219 -33.79 -34.51 -32.35
C GLU A 219 -33.05 -33.20 -31.91
N ASP A 220 -31.72 -33.09 -32.08
CA ASP A 220 -30.84 -31.99 -31.60
C ASP A 220 -29.51 -31.96 -32.43
N PRO A 221 -28.57 -30.97 -32.34
CA PRO A 221 -28.65 -29.58 -31.88
C PRO A 221 -28.61 -28.52 -33.03
N PRO A 222 -27.49 -27.96 -33.57
CA PRO A 222 -26.04 -28.12 -33.32
C PRO A 222 -25.36 -26.91 -32.61
N ALA A 223 -24.03 -26.76 -32.71
CA ALA A 223 -23.19 -25.86 -31.88
C ALA A 223 -22.64 -24.59 -32.57
N GLY A 224 -22.25 -23.58 -31.77
CA GLY A 224 -21.54 -22.36 -32.21
C GLY A 224 -20.69 -21.73 -31.08
N SER A 225 -19.37 -21.72 -31.25
CA SER A 225 -18.38 -21.45 -30.19
C SER A 225 -18.02 -19.98 -29.93
N GLY A 226 -17.63 -19.64 -28.69
CA GLY A 226 -16.52 -18.70 -28.45
C GLY A 226 -16.74 -17.63 -27.36
N GLY A 227 -15.97 -17.71 -26.26
CA GLY A 227 -15.91 -16.66 -25.23
C GLY A 227 -15.20 -17.13 -23.97
N SER A 228 -13.91 -16.81 -23.82
CA SER A 228 -13.10 -17.27 -22.68
C SER A 228 -13.38 -16.47 -21.41
N GLY A 229 -14.01 -17.11 -20.41
CA GLY A 229 -14.05 -16.59 -19.04
C GLY A 229 -12.66 -16.64 -18.42
N GLY A 230 -12.01 -15.47 -18.29
CA GLY A 230 -10.73 -15.36 -17.60
C GLY A 230 -10.91 -15.54 -16.09
N ILE A 231 -10.39 -16.63 -15.54
CA ILE A 231 -10.28 -16.81 -14.09
C ILE A 231 -9.15 -15.89 -13.60
N TRP A 232 -9.52 -14.89 -12.81
CA TRP A 232 -8.57 -14.17 -11.96
C TRP A 232 -8.26 -15.04 -10.75
N VAL A 233 -6.97 -15.14 -10.40
CA VAL A 233 -6.42 -15.98 -9.33
C VAL A 233 -6.31 -15.19 -8.04
#